data_AF-A0A8W8HPN1-F1
#
_entry.id   AF-A0A8W8HPN1-F1
#
_cell.length_a   1.000
_cell.length_b   1.000
_cell.length_c   1.000
_cell.angle_alpha   90.00
_cell.angle_beta   90.00
_cell.angle_gamma   90.00
#
_symmetry.space_group_name_H-M   'P 1'
#
loop_
_entity.id
_entity.type
_entity.pdbx_description
1 polymer ?
#
loop_
_entity_poly.entity_id
_entity_poly.type
_entity_poly.pdbx_seq_one_letter_code
_entity_poly.pdbx_strand_id
1 'polypeptide(L)'
;LCSLWVLLIAFETPLKLCFEGAHIDHDDISWISNNTAKYRNAREPVAGKKDSTECWTIISTKAFGKNFKVPQENIPPSTEKVVTERLLTAFKAATGRKEVPRVCYTRVQLWGAAVPINVLGSGADCVFDCRHHLGVCGDWLSYPCIQGAAISGLSLAEKIQQHSAGQSATSTRLHPTFTAATTSAIGSFPTDKSLIFTPKS
;
A
#
# COMPACT_ATOMS: atom_id res chain seq x y z
N LEU A 1 -0.49 -5.93 11.70
CA LEU A 1 -0.21 -5.52 10.31
C LEU A 1 0.48 -6.67 9.59
N CYS A 2 0.35 -6.79 8.26
CA CYS A 2 1.15 -7.72 7.47
C CYS A 2 2.42 -7.04 6.95
N SER A 3 3.40 -7.85 6.56
CA SER A 3 4.60 -7.39 5.88
C SER A 3 4.50 -7.73 4.40
N LEU A 4 4.96 -6.84 3.52
CA LEU A 4 5.00 -7.04 2.08
C LEU A 4 6.37 -6.63 1.54
N TRP A 5 6.85 -7.37 0.55
CA TRP A 5 7.98 -6.96 -0.26
C TRP A 5 7.47 -6.26 -1.52
N VAL A 6 8.07 -5.12 -1.84
CA VAL A 6 7.75 -4.33 -3.02
C VAL A 6 9.00 -4.21 -3.88
N LEU A 7 8.94 -4.75 -5.09
CA LEU A 7 10.02 -4.68 -6.06
C LEU A 7 9.64 -3.71 -7.18
N LEU A 8 10.47 -2.69 -7.35
CA LEU A 8 10.48 -1.82 -8.52
C LEU A 8 11.49 -2.37 -9.53
N ILE A 9 11.07 -2.49 -10.79
CA ILE A 9 11.92 -2.92 -11.91
C ILE A 9 11.81 -1.92 -13.04
N ALA A 10 12.91 -1.60 -13.71
CA ALA A 10 12.93 -0.90 -14.98
C ALA A 10 13.55 -1.79 -16.07
N PHE A 11 12.83 -1.94 -17.18
CA PHE A 11 13.28 -2.66 -18.37
C PHE A 11 13.72 -1.65 -19.44
N GLU A 12 14.82 -1.91 -20.15
CA GLU A 12 15.33 -1.01 -21.20
C GLU A 12 14.36 -0.81 -22.37
N THR A 13 13.48 -1.81 -22.61
CA THR A 13 12.44 -1.75 -23.64
C THR A 13 11.10 -2.24 -23.09
N PRO A 14 9.96 -1.83 -23.67
CA PRO A 14 8.64 -2.20 -23.15
C PRO A 14 8.36 -3.70 -23.29
N LEU A 15 7.69 -4.28 -22.30
CA LEU A 15 7.24 -5.67 -22.33
C LEU A 15 6.13 -5.89 -23.35
N LYS A 16 5.32 -4.86 -23.66
CA LYS A 16 4.14 -4.96 -24.54
C LYS A 16 3.11 -5.98 -24.04
N LEU A 17 2.78 -5.92 -22.75
CA LEU A 17 1.67 -6.69 -22.18
C LEU A 17 0.33 -6.03 -22.56
N CYS A 18 -0.74 -6.82 -22.61
CA CYS A 18 -2.09 -6.32 -22.94
C CYS A 18 -2.81 -5.65 -21.75
N PHE A 19 -2.11 -5.48 -20.63
CA PHE A 19 -2.62 -4.87 -19.41
C PHE A 19 -1.55 -4.01 -18.75
N GLU A 20 -1.99 -3.07 -17.92
CA GLU A 20 -1.14 -2.11 -17.20
C GLU A 20 -1.06 -2.42 -15.70
N GLY A 21 -1.83 -3.39 -15.23
CA GLY A 21 -1.77 -3.94 -13.88
C GLY A 21 -2.68 -5.13 -13.74
N ALA A 22 -2.37 -6.02 -12.80
CA ALA A 22 -3.13 -7.24 -12.58
C ALA A 22 -2.98 -7.74 -11.14
N HIS A 23 -4.09 -8.26 -10.62
CA HIS A 23 -4.04 -9.18 -9.48
C HIS A 23 -3.52 -10.53 -9.99
N ILE A 24 -2.56 -11.08 -9.24
CA ILE A 24 -1.88 -12.31 -9.62
C ILE A 24 -2.26 -13.41 -8.63
N ASP A 25 -2.67 -14.55 -9.18
CA ASP A 25 -2.81 -15.80 -8.44
C ASP A 25 -1.48 -16.55 -8.47
N HIS A 26 -0.65 -16.32 -7.45
CA HIS A 26 0.69 -16.92 -7.30
C HIS A 26 1.11 -16.90 -5.83
N ASP A 27 1.91 -17.87 -5.40
CA ASP A 27 2.34 -18.00 -3.99
C ASP A 27 3.18 -16.80 -3.51
N ASP A 28 4.08 -16.31 -4.36
CA ASP A 28 5.01 -15.23 -4.02
C ASP A 28 4.49 -13.81 -4.26
N ILE A 29 3.67 -13.57 -5.30
CA ILE A 29 3.22 -12.23 -5.71
C ILE A 29 1.71 -12.13 -5.79
N SER A 30 1.18 -10.95 -5.45
CA SER A 30 -0.26 -10.69 -5.40
C SER A 30 -0.72 -9.59 -6.36
N TRP A 31 0.19 -8.72 -6.77
CA TRP A 31 -0.10 -7.57 -7.62
C TRP A 31 1.11 -7.16 -8.44
N ILE A 32 0.86 -6.76 -9.68
CA ILE A 32 1.84 -6.12 -10.56
C ILE A 32 1.21 -4.89 -11.22
N SER A 33 1.99 -3.85 -11.47
CA SER A 33 1.52 -2.64 -12.16
C SER A 33 2.63 -1.93 -12.93
N ASN A 34 2.30 -1.50 -14.15
CA ASN A 34 3.12 -0.69 -15.03
C ASN A 34 3.04 0.78 -14.59
N ASN A 35 4.08 1.24 -13.89
CA ASN A 35 4.20 2.62 -13.45
C ASN A 35 4.33 3.55 -14.66
N THR A 36 5.05 3.14 -15.72
CA THR A 36 5.22 3.96 -16.92
C THR A 36 3.87 4.27 -17.54
N ALA A 37 2.98 3.28 -17.68
CA ALA A 37 1.62 3.48 -18.18
C ALA A 37 0.78 4.37 -17.24
N LYS A 38 0.82 4.09 -15.93
CA LYS A 38 0.08 4.83 -14.90
C LYS A 38 0.38 6.34 -14.89
N TYR A 39 1.65 6.71 -15.07
CA TYR A 39 2.10 8.12 -15.02
C TYR A 39 2.24 8.75 -16.41
N ARG A 40 1.92 8.01 -17.49
CA ARG A 40 1.99 8.57 -18.84
C ARG A 40 0.87 9.58 -19.01
N ASN A 41 1.21 10.87 -18.97
CA ASN A 41 0.29 11.91 -19.38
C ASN A 41 0.00 11.74 -20.88
N ALA A 42 -1.27 11.60 -21.25
CA ALA A 42 -1.70 11.49 -22.65
C ALA A 42 -1.32 12.71 -23.52
N ARG A 43 -0.88 13.81 -22.89
CA ARG A 43 -0.60 15.11 -23.52
C ARG A 43 0.88 15.50 -23.59
N GLU A 44 1.79 14.72 -23.00
CA GLU A 44 3.22 15.03 -23.04
C GLU A 44 3.85 14.37 -24.28
N PRO A 45 4.24 15.15 -25.31
CA PRO A 45 5.12 14.62 -26.33
C PRO A 45 6.42 14.26 -25.65
N VAL A 46 6.95 13.10 -25.99
CA VAL A 46 8.29 12.69 -25.57
C VAL A 46 9.30 13.61 -26.26
N ALA A 47 9.53 14.79 -25.69
CA ALA A 47 10.44 15.79 -26.23
C ALA A 47 11.88 15.27 -26.04
N GLY A 48 12.48 14.80 -27.14
CA GLY A 48 13.93 14.63 -27.27
C GLY A 48 14.57 13.40 -26.61
N LYS A 49 13.85 12.59 -25.84
CA LYS A 49 14.38 11.31 -25.34
C LYS A 49 13.44 10.17 -25.70
N LYS A 50 13.83 9.32 -26.64
CA LYS A 50 13.16 8.06 -26.96
C LYS A 50 13.26 7.07 -25.78
N ASP A 51 12.80 7.46 -24.61
CA ASP A 51 12.89 6.67 -23.38
C ASP A 51 11.94 5.50 -23.53
N SER A 52 12.52 4.37 -23.95
CA SER A 52 11.83 3.09 -24.10
C SER A 52 11.75 2.35 -22.76
N THR A 53 12.20 2.97 -21.67
CA THR A 53 12.22 2.35 -20.35
C THR A 53 10.80 2.12 -19.85
N GLU A 54 10.52 0.89 -19.44
CA GLU A 54 9.25 0.51 -18.86
C GLU A 54 9.43 0.08 -17.40
N CYS A 55 8.73 0.77 -16.49
CA CYS A 55 8.86 0.61 -15.06
C CYS A 55 7.66 -0.16 -14.49
N TRP A 56 7.94 -1.16 -13.66
CA TRP A 56 6.93 -2.01 -13.03
C TRP A 56 7.11 -2.07 -11.51
N THR A 57 6.00 -2.03 -10.79
CA THR A 57 5.90 -2.38 -9.37
C THR A 57 5.35 -3.79 -9.23
N ILE A 58 5.99 -4.61 -8.41
CA ILE A 58 5.56 -5.97 -8.05
C ILE A 58 5.41 -6.02 -6.53
N ILE A 59 4.28 -6.51 -6.04
CA ILE A 59 3.99 -6.61 -4.60
C ILE A 59 3.80 -8.09 -4.25
N SER A 60 4.51 -8.52 -3.20
CA SER A 60 4.46 -9.89 -2.73
C SER A 60 3.10 -10.28 -2.11
N THR A 61 2.89 -11.55 -1.82
CA THR A 61 1.81 -11.98 -0.92
C THR A 61 2.16 -11.68 0.54
N LYS A 62 1.14 -11.72 1.43
CA LYS A 62 1.33 -11.65 2.89
C LYS A 62 2.19 -12.82 3.42
N ALA A 63 2.00 -14.01 2.85
CA ALA A 63 2.74 -15.21 3.23
C ALA A 63 4.23 -15.08 2.88
N PHE A 64 4.53 -14.61 1.66
CA PHE A 64 5.91 -14.33 1.24
C PHE A 64 6.59 -13.30 2.14
N GLY A 65 5.91 -12.17 2.41
CA GLY A 65 6.42 -11.13 3.29
C GLY A 65 6.68 -11.61 4.73
N LYS A 66 5.89 -12.56 5.24
CA LYS A 66 6.14 -13.22 6.54
C LYS A 66 7.37 -14.12 6.49
N ASN A 67 7.53 -14.91 5.43
CA ASN A 67 8.61 -15.90 5.31
C ASN A 67 9.99 -15.26 5.11
N PHE A 68 10.06 -14.13 4.41
CA PHE A 68 11.30 -13.40 4.14
C PHE A 68 11.45 -12.14 5.01
N LYS A 69 10.80 -12.08 6.18
CA LYS A 69 10.85 -10.89 7.03
C LYS A 69 12.25 -10.70 7.63
N VAL A 70 12.75 -9.47 7.54
CA VAL A 70 14.02 -9.01 8.15
C VAL A 70 13.80 -7.64 8.80
N PRO A 71 14.76 -7.09 9.55
CA PRO A 71 14.68 -5.71 10.03
C PRO A 71 14.50 -4.73 8.86
N GLN A 72 13.40 -3.98 8.84
CA GLN A 72 13.04 -3.14 7.69
C GLN A 72 14.05 -2.02 7.40
N GLU A 73 14.73 -1.53 8.44
CA GLU A 73 15.72 -0.45 8.36
C GLU A 73 17.11 -0.96 7.94
N ASN A 74 17.32 -2.27 7.97
CA ASN A 74 18.60 -2.89 7.65
C ASN A 74 18.38 -4.23 6.95
N ILE A 75 17.98 -4.16 5.67
CA ILE A 75 17.79 -5.33 4.82
C ILE A 75 19.17 -5.93 4.50
N PRO A 76 19.47 -7.18 4.87
CA PRO A 76 20.73 -7.81 4.51
C PRO A 76 20.88 -7.92 2.98
N PRO A 77 22.06 -7.64 2.41
CA PRO A 77 22.29 -7.74 0.95
C PRO A 77 21.95 -9.12 0.38
N SER A 78 22.18 -10.18 1.16
CA SER A 78 21.82 -11.55 0.78
C SER A 78 20.30 -11.72 0.63
N THR A 79 19.51 -11.12 1.53
CA THR A 79 18.05 -11.18 1.48
C THR A 79 17.51 -10.31 0.34
N GLU A 80 18.03 -9.10 0.16
CA GLU A 80 17.67 -8.22 -0.96
C GLU A 80 17.86 -8.95 -2.30
N LYS A 81 18.99 -9.63 -2.48
CA LYS A 81 19.27 -10.43 -3.68
C LYS A 81 18.25 -11.55 -3.88
N VAL A 82 18.05 -12.40 -2.87
CA VAL A 82 17.12 -13.55 -2.95
C VAL A 82 15.68 -13.11 -3.23
N VAL A 83 15.20 -12.07 -2.54
CA VAL A 83 13.86 -11.54 -2.75
C VAL A 83 13.71 -10.95 -4.15
N THR A 84 14.69 -10.17 -4.61
CA THR A 84 14.66 -9.58 -5.96
C THR A 84 14.58 -10.66 -7.03
N GLU A 85 15.42 -11.70 -6.94
CA GLU A 85 15.44 -12.82 -7.89
C GLU A 85 14.13 -13.62 -7.87
N ARG A 86 13.57 -13.91 -6.69
CA ARG A 86 12.28 -14.62 -6.57
C ARG A 86 11.12 -13.82 -7.15
N LEU A 87 10.99 -12.54 -6.78
CA LEU A 87 9.89 -11.70 -7.27
C LEU A 87 9.97 -11.46 -8.78
N LEU A 88 11.18 -11.31 -9.35
CA LEU A 88 11.38 -11.24 -10.80
C LEU A 88 11.03 -12.57 -11.49
N THR A 89 11.35 -13.71 -10.87
CA THR A 89 10.98 -15.03 -11.39
C THR A 89 9.47 -15.22 -11.39
N ALA A 90 8.80 -14.87 -10.28
CA ALA A 90 7.35 -14.91 -10.17
C ALA A 90 6.67 -13.97 -11.21
N PHE A 91 7.24 -12.79 -11.44
CA PHE A 91 6.77 -11.87 -12.49
C PHE A 91 6.84 -12.49 -13.89
N LYS A 92 7.95 -13.16 -14.24
CA LYS A 92 8.09 -13.87 -15.53
C LYS A 92 7.04 -14.96 -15.68
N ALA A 93 6.85 -15.77 -14.64
CA ALA A 93 5.86 -16.85 -14.63
C ALA A 93 4.44 -16.28 -14.81
N ALA A 94 4.07 -15.27 -14.02
CA ALA A 94 2.75 -14.64 -14.06
C ALA A 94 2.44 -13.95 -15.41
N THR A 95 3.46 -13.48 -16.13
CA THR A 95 3.30 -12.84 -17.44
C THR A 95 3.44 -13.82 -18.62
N GLY A 96 3.66 -15.12 -18.34
CA GLY A 96 3.89 -16.14 -19.37
C GLY A 96 5.17 -15.92 -20.20
N ARG A 97 6.12 -15.13 -19.68
CA ARG A 97 7.33 -14.73 -20.40
C ARG A 97 8.45 -15.73 -20.14
N LYS A 98 8.96 -16.35 -21.22
CA LYS A 98 10.23 -17.11 -21.16
C LYS A 98 11.41 -16.18 -20.86
N GLU A 99 11.42 -15.03 -21.51
CA GLU A 99 12.43 -13.98 -21.32
C GLU A 99 11.75 -12.62 -21.19
N VAL A 100 12.41 -11.72 -20.47
CA VAL A 100 12.05 -10.31 -20.32
C VAL A 100 13.19 -9.48 -20.89
N PRO A 101 12.92 -8.23 -21.33
CA PRO A 101 13.97 -7.32 -21.73
C PRO A 101 15.02 -7.12 -20.63
N ARG A 102 16.18 -6.59 -21.02
CA ARG A 102 17.24 -6.28 -20.07
C ARG A 102 16.71 -5.36 -18.97
N VAL A 103 16.93 -5.79 -17.73
CA VAL A 103 16.64 -5.00 -16.53
C VAL A 103 17.78 -4.00 -16.35
N CYS A 104 17.47 -2.70 -16.44
CA CYS A 104 18.45 -1.63 -16.24
C CYS A 104 18.44 -1.07 -14.81
N TYR A 105 17.38 -1.34 -14.04
CA TYR A 105 17.29 -0.93 -12.65
C TYR A 105 16.38 -1.86 -11.84
N THR A 106 16.75 -2.11 -10.59
CA THR A 106 15.89 -2.75 -9.59
C THR A 106 16.04 -2.08 -8.25
N ARG A 107 14.95 -1.97 -7.50
CA ARG A 107 14.97 -1.63 -6.08
C ARG A 107 13.91 -2.42 -5.35
N VAL A 108 14.29 -3.12 -4.28
CA VAL A 108 13.35 -3.83 -3.43
C VAL A 108 13.25 -3.12 -2.08
N GLN A 109 12.04 -3.08 -1.51
CA GLN A 109 11.78 -2.54 -0.19
C GLN A 109 10.87 -3.48 0.60
N LEU A 110 11.18 -3.65 1.89
CA LEU A 110 10.28 -4.30 2.84
C LEU A 110 9.37 -3.26 3.48
N TRP A 111 8.06 -3.42 3.32
CA TRP A 111 7.05 -2.71 4.09
C TRP A 111 6.70 -3.58 5.30
N GLY A 112 7.35 -3.32 6.44
CA GLY A 112 7.21 -4.14 7.65
C GLY A 112 5.81 -4.10 8.27
N ALA A 113 5.11 -2.98 8.08
CA ALA A 113 3.76 -2.67 8.54
C ALA A 113 2.88 -2.20 7.36
N ALA A 114 2.77 -3.03 6.33
CA ALA A 114 2.21 -2.63 5.04
C ALA A 114 0.69 -2.41 5.04
N VAL A 115 -0.08 -3.41 5.48
CA VAL A 115 -1.55 -3.36 5.50
C VAL A 115 -2.05 -3.89 6.84
N PRO A 116 -3.00 -3.22 7.50
CA PRO A 116 -3.60 -3.71 8.73
C PRO A 116 -4.31 -5.06 8.50
N ILE A 117 -4.11 -6.00 9.42
CA ILE A 117 -4.80 -7.30 9.40
C ILE A 117 -5.99 -7.33 10.36
N ASN A 118 -6.06 -6.34 11.25
CA ASN A 118 -7.15 -6.12 12.19
C ASN A 118 -7.42 -4.61 12.24
N VAL A 119 -8.65 -4.24 12.60
CA VAL A 119 -9.12 -2.87 12.85
C VAL A 119 -9.69 -2.74 14.26
N LEU A 120 -9.93 -1.52 14.74
CA LEU A 120 -10.48 -1.29 16.07
C LEU A 120 -11.94 -1.80 16.12
N GLY A 121 -12.24 -2.68 17.07
CA GLY A 121 -13.52 -3.36 17.20
C GLY A 121 -14.68 -2.42 17.57
N SER A 122 -14.39 -1.22 18.09
CA SER A 122 -15.41 -0.19 18.31
C SER A 122 -15.91 0.46 17.01
N GLY A 123 -15.19 0.28 15.90
CA GLY A 123 -15.46 0.98 14.64
C GLY A 123 -15.18 2.48 14.68
N ALA A 124 -14.51 2.99 15.71
CA ALA A 124 -14.19 4.41 15.81
C ALA A 124 -13.10 4.80 14.81
N ASP A 125 -13.33 5.90 14.08
CA ASP A 125 -12.36 6.44 13.11
C ASP A 125 -11.15 7.09 13.78
N CYS A 126 -11.24 7.52 15.04
CA CYS A 126 -10.12 8.09 15.79
C CYS A 126 -10.22 7.82 17.30
N VAL A 127 -9.06 7.82 17.95
CA VAL A 127 -8.95 7.83 19.42
C VAL A 127 -8.55 9.22 19.84
N PHE A 128 -9.24 9.79 20.82
CA PHE A 128 -8.93 11.09 21.37
C PHE A 128 -9.14 11.08 22.89
N ASP A 129 -8.09 11.39 23.63
CA ASP A 129 -8.10 11.62 25.06
C ASP A 129 -8.04 13.13 25.31
N CYS A 130 -9.20 13.71 25.66
CA CYS A 130 -9.33 15.14 25.90
C CYS A 130 -8.65 15.59 27.20
N ARG A 131 -8.43 14.68 28.16
CA ARG A 131 -7.75 14.99 29.43
C ARG A 131 -6.25 15.16 29.23
N HIS A 132 -5.66 14.37 28.34
CA HIS A 132 -4.22 14.37 28.07
C HIS A 132 -3.84 15.01 26.73
N HIS A 133 -4.83 15.54 25.99
CA HIS A 133 -4.64 16.13 24.65
C HIS A 133 -3.93 15.17 23.68
N LEU A 134 -4.26 13.88 23.74
CA LEU A 134 -3.63 12.84 22.95
C LEU A 134 -4.60 12.31 21.90
N GLY A 135 -4.16 12.29 20.64
CA GLY A 135 -4.91 11.80 19.50
C GLY A 135 -4.20 10.67 18.77
N VAL A 136 -4.94 9.68 18.29
CA VAL A 136 -4.44 8.64 17.40
C VAL A 136 -5.39 8.49 16.22
N CYS A 137 -4.82 8.58 15.02
CA CYS A 137 -5.49 8.32 13.74
C CYS A 137 -4.64 7.37 12.89
N GLY A 138 -5.26 6.67 11.94
CA GLY A 138 -4.58 5.77 11.03
C GLY A 138 -5.53 4.85 10.27
N ASP A 139 -5.01 4.22 9.23
CA ASP A 139 -5.69 3.20 8.42
C ASP A 139 -6.13 1.96 9.20
N TRP A 140 -5.46 1.66 10.33
CA TRP A 140 -5.77 0.50 11.16
C TRP A 140 -6.93 0.71 12.14
N LEU A 141 -7.57 1.89 12.17
CA LEU A 141 -8.66 2.15 13.11
C LEU A 141 -10.01 1.64 12.59
N SER A 142 -10.41 2.06 11.38
CA SER A 142 -11.70 1.67 10.79
C SER A 142 -11.53 0.90 9.48
N TYR A 143 -10.89 1.51 8.47
CA TYR A 143 -10.73 0.92 7.14
C TYR A 143 -9.25 0.86 6.71
N PRO A 144 -8.69 -0.34 6.44
CA PRO A 144 -7.27 -0.52 6.11
C PRO A 144 -6.98 -0.15 4.64
N CYS A 145 -7.19 1.12 4.31
CA CYS A 145 -6.98 1.70 3.00
C CYS A 145 -6.66 3.21 3.13
N ILE A 146 -6.26 3.83 2.02
CA ILE A 146 -5.96 5.27 1.97
C ILE A 146 -7.17 6.11 2.40
N GLN A 147 -8.37 5.73 1.97
CA GLN A 147 -9.59 6.45 2.35
C GLN A 147 -9.83 6.39 3.86
N GLY A 148 -9.66 5.22 4.48
CA GLY A 148 -9.80 5.08 5.93
C GLY A 148 -8.77 5.92 6.70
N ALA A 149 -7.53 5.96 6.24
CA ALA A 149 -6.51 6.84 6.81
C ALA A 149 -6.93 8.32 6.74
N ALA A 150 -7.45 8.76 5.60
CA ALA A 150 -7.91 10.14 5.40
C ALA A 150 -9.10 10.50 6.29
N ILE A 151 -10.11 9.63 6.33
CA ILE A 151 -11.28 9.78 7.22
C ILE A 151 -10.82 9.86 8.68
N SER A 152 -9.98 8.91 9.10
CA SER A 152 -9.45 8.85 10.46
C SER A 152 -8.71 10.12 10.87
N GLY A 153 -7.87 10.67 9.99
CA GLY A 153 -7.16 11.92 10.23
C GLY A 153 -8.11 13.12 10.36
N LEU A 154 -9.10 13.22 9.47
CA LEU A 154 -10.11 14.28 9.53
C LEU A 154 -10.94 14.20 10.81
N SER A 155 -11.42 13.01 11.18
CA SER A 155 -12.18 12.80 12.41
C SER A 155 -11.40 13.21 13.66
N LEU A 156 -10.08 12.94 13.68
CA LEU A 156 -9.25 13.39 14.79
C LEU A 156 -9.12 14.92 14.81
N ALA A 157 -8.91 15.55 13.65
CA ALA A 157 -8.83 17.01 13.54
C ALA A 157 -10.11 17.70 14.01
N GLU A 158 -11.29 17.17 13.65
CA GLU A 158 -12.59 17.67 14.12
C GLU A 158 -12.71 17.58 15.64
N LYS A 159 -12.28 16.47 16.26
CA LYS A 159 -12.28 16.33 17.73
C LYS A 159 -11.34 17.32 18.42
N ILE A 160 -10.15 17.54 17.85
CA ILE A 160 -9.20 18.54 18.37
C ILE A 160 -9.81 19.94 18.27
N GLN A 161 -10.45 20.27 17.15
CA GLN A 161 -11.11 21.56 16.95
C GLN A 161 -12.25 21.78 17.95
N GLN A 162 -13.13 20.79 18.12
CA GLN A 162 -14.24 20.84 19.09
C GLN A 162 -13.72 21.05 20.52
N HIS A 163 -12.72 20.26 20.93
CA HIS A 163 -12.08 20.39 22.24
C HIS A 163 -11.46 21.77 22.46
N SER A 164 -10.74 22.27 21.46
CA SER A 164 -10.10 23.60 21.51
C SER A 164 -11.13 24.74 21.58
N ALA A 165 -12.33 24.54 21.03
CA ALA A 165 -13.45 25.49 21.11
C ALA A 165 -14.22 25.42 22.44
N GLY A 166 -13.75 24.63 23.42
CA GLY A 166 -14.42 24.45 24.71
C GLY A 166 -15.70 23.61 24.63
N GLN A 167 -15.96 22.95 23.50
CA GLN A 167 -17.06 21.99 23.39
C GLN A 167 -16.65 20.73 24.15
N SER A 168 -17.60 20.08 24.85
CA SER A 168 -17.34 18.80 25.50
C SER A 168 -17.07 17.72 24.44
N ALA A 169 -15.81 17.60 24.03
CA ALA A 169 -15.34 16.49 23.24
C ALA A 169 -15.32 15.24 24.13
N THR A 170 -16.25 14.31 23.90
CA THR A 170 -16.24 13.02 24.59
C THR A 170 -14.97 12.26 24.21
N SER A 171 -14.17 11.90 25.22
CA SER A 171 -12.98 11.08 25.01
C SER A 171 -13.36 9.75 24.35
N THR A 172 -12.85 9.47 23.15
CA THR A 172 -12.84 8.12 22.60
C THR A 172 -11.57 7.44 23.07
N ARG A 173 -11.67 6.66 24.15
CA ARG A 173 -10.55 5.85 24.66
C ARG A 173 -10.20 4.76 23.66
N LEU A 174 -8.92 4.37 23.63
CA LEU A 174 -8.47 3.17 22.94
C LEU A 174 -9.00 1.96 23.73
N HIS A 175 -10.23 1.54 23.47
CA HIS A 175 -10.71 0.23 23.91
C HIS A 175 -10.04 -0.80 22.99
N PRO A 176 -9.01 -1.55 23.42
CA PRO A 176 -8.11 -2.29 22.54
C PRO A 176 -8.71 -3.63 22.10
N THR A 177 -10.00 -3.63 21.76
CA THR A 177 -10.66 -4.74 21.11
C THR A 177 -10.40 -4.59 19.61
N PHE A 178 -9.98 -5.68 18.94
CA PHE A 178 -9.67 -5.65 17.51
C PHE A 178 -10.45 -6.73 16.76
N THR A 179 -10.93 -6.38 15.57
CA THR A 179 -11.63 -7.29 14.67
C THR A 179 -10.76 -7.57 13.45
N ALA A 180 -10.72 -8.81 12.98
CA ALA A 180 -9.95 -9.17 11.79
C ALA A 180 -10.46 -8.41 10.56
N ALA A 181 -9.54 -7.82 9.80
CA ALA A 181 -9.83 -7.17 8.54
C ALA A 181 -9.89 -8.22 7.42
N THR A 182 -10.94 -8.18 6.60
CA THR A 182 -11.17 -9.13 5.49
C THR A 182 -10.43 -8.74 4.20
N THR A 183 -9.30 -8.03 4.29
CA THR A 183 -8.66 -7.41 3.12
C THR A 183 -7.61 -8.28 2.43
N SER A 184 -7.46 -8.05 1.12
CA SER A 184 -6.40 -8.67 0.31
C SER A 184 -4.99 -8.19 0.74
N ALA A 185 -3.94 -8.78 0.17
CA ALA A 185 -2.55 -8.39 0.42
C ALA A 185 -2.28 -6.90 0.13
N ILE A 186 -2.97 -6.31 -0.85
CA ILE A 186 -2.79 -4.92 -1.26
C ILE A 186 -3.92 -4.00 -0.77
N GLY A 187 -4.67 -4.44 0.24
CA GLY A 187 -5.89 -3.77 0.68
C GLY A 187 -7.07 -4.06 -0.25
N SER A 188 -8.14 -3.31 -0.10
CA SER A 188 -9.29 -3.35 -1.00
C SER A 188 -9.74 -1.92 -1.27
N PHE A 189 -10.17 -1.63 -2.50
CA PHE A 189 -10.94 -0.41 -2.72
C PHE A 189 -12.29 -0.59 -2.03
N PRO A 190 -12.66 0.29 -1.08
CA PRO A 190 -14.01 0.25 -0.53
C PRO A 190 -15.00 0.45 -1.68
N THR A 191 -15.87 -0.53 -1.90
CA THR A 191 -16.96 -0.44 -2.89
C THR A 191 -18.23 0.15 -2.27
N ASP A 192 -18.17 0.56 -1.01
CA ASP A 192 -19.29 1.13 -0.29
C ASP A 192 -19.55 2.57 -0.77
N LYS A 193 -20.66 2.74 -1.49
CA LYS A 193 -21.12 4.02 -2.01
C LYS A 193 -21.55 5.01 -0.91
N SER A 194 -21.66 4.58 0.35
CA SER A 194 -21.94 5.48 1.48
C SER A 194 -20.71 6.27 1.93
N LEU A 195 -19.50 5.82 1.57
CA LEU A 195 -18.25 6.51 1.85
C LEU A 195 -17.98 7.59 0.78
N ILE A 196 -18.88 8.56 0.66
CA ILE A 196 -18.67 9.75 -0.16
C ILE A 196 -17.95 10.78 0.69
N PHE A 197 -16.71 11.12 0.30
CA PHE A 197 -16.00 12.25 0.87
C PHE A 197 -16.70 13.55 0.41
N THR A 198 -17.49 14.15 1.29
CA THR A 198 -18.07 15.49 1.13
C THR A 198 -17.41 16.43 2.13
N PRO A 199 -16.29 17.09 1.76
CA PRO A 199 -15.68 18.07 2.63
C PRO A 199 -16.68 19.20 2.86
N LYS A 200 -16.98 19.51 4.13
CA LYS A 200 -17.73 20.72 4.47
C LYS A 200 -16.79 21.91 4.32
N SER A 201 -17.21 22.84 3.47
CA SER A 201 -16.58 24.16 3.26
C SER A 201 -16.66 25.03 4.51
#